data_AF-A0A482WU17-F1
#
_entry.id   AF-A0A482WU17-F1
#
_cell.length_a   1.000
_cell.length_b   1.000
_cell.length_c   1.000
_cell.angle_alpha   90.00
_cell.angle_beta   90.00
_cell.angle_gamma   90.00
#
_symmetry.space_group_name_H-M   'P 1'
#
loop_
_entity.id
_entity.type
_entity.pdbx_description
1 polymer ?
#
loop_
_entity_poly.entity_id
_entity_poly.type
_entity_poly.pdbx_seq_one_letter_code
_entity_poly.pdbx_strand_id
1 'polypeptide(L)'
;VTTLVNTKGPSKKKKGRSKRAHVLVAAVEKATENFIEKGEIIAYENPDIKQEMLSAVEEVRKTGEAMSTAAREFADDPCSSIKRANMVRSARNLLSAVTRLLILADM
;
A
#
# COMPACT_ATOMS: atom_id res chain seq x y z
N VAL A 1 3.36 -4.03 4.73
CA VAL A 1 4.10 -2.95 4.05
C VAL A 1 5.60 -2.93 4.39
N THR A 2 5.97 -2.84 5.67
CA THR A 2 7.39 -2.75 6.09
C THR A 2 8.26 -3.95 5.69
N THR A 3 7.67 -5.15 5.59
CA THR A 3 8.37 -6.37 5.15
C THR A 3 8.84 -6.30 3.68
N LEU A 4 8.10 -5.62 2.80
CA LEU A 4 8.52 -5.36 1.41
C LEU A 4 9.69 -4.35 1.36
N VAL A 5 9.65 -3.37 2.26
CA VAL A 5 10.65 -2.29 2.32
C VAL A 5 11.98 -2.78 2.90
N ASN A 6 11.93 -3.78 3.79
CA ASN A 6 13.07 -4.28 4.55
C ASN A 6 13.74 -5.53 3.94
N THR A 7 14.07 -5.51 2.64
CA THR A 7 14.92 -6.56 2.04
C THR A 7 16.40 -6.27 2.34
N LYS A 8 17.02 -7.11 3.18
CA LYS A 8 18.45 -7.00 3.54
C LYS A 8 19.36 -7.39 2.36
N GLY A 9 19.95 -6.38 1.71
CA GLY A 9 21.13 -6.50 0.84
C GLY A 9 20.97 -7.33 -0.44
N PRO A 10 21.92 -7.21 -1.40
CA PRO A 10 21.89 -8.00 -2.63
C PRO A 10 22.17 -9.48 -2.33
N SER A 11 21.21 -10.35 -2.66
CA SER A 11 21.35 -11.80 -2.51
C SER A 11 22.33 -12.37 -3.54
N LYS A 12 23.15 -13.35 -3.13
CA LYS A 12 24.04 -14.13 -4.03
C LYS A 12 23.30 -15.16 -4.92
N LYS A 13 21.97 -15.25 -4.86
CA LYS A 13 21.16 -16.18 -5.67
C LYS A 13 20.92 -15.62 -7.09
N LYS A 14 20.68 -16.52 -8.08
CA LYS A 14 20.38 -16.17 -9.49
C LYS A 14 19.40 -15.00 -9.55
N LYS A 15 19.86 -13.88 -10.12
CA LYS A 15 19.05 -12.67 -10.37
C LYS A 15 18.05 -12.96 -11.49
N GLY A 16 16.80 -12.52 -11.36
CA GLY A 16 15.82 -12.62 -12.46
C GLY A 16 14.34 -12.57 -12.11
N ARG A 17 13.92 -12.85 -10.86
CA ARG A 17 12.56 -12.59 -10.34
C ARG A 17 12.45 -13.09 -8.91
N SER A 18 11.88 -12.29 -8.00
CA SER A 18 11.58 -12.80 -6.65
C SER A 18 10.13 -13.27 -6.58
N LYS A 19 9.90 -14.59 -6.62
CA LYS A 19 8.55 -15.16 -6.36
C LYS A 19 7.97 -14.67 -5.03
N ARG A 20 8.83 -14.44 -4.02
CA ARG A 20 8.44 -13.92 -2.72
C ARG A 20 7.98 -12.45 -2.76
N ALA A 21 8.55 -11.62 -3.65
CA ALA A 21 8.14 -10.23 -3.77
C ALA A 21 6.72 -10.13 -4.33
N HIS A 22 6.38 -10.89 -5.38
CA HIS A 22 5.02 -10.91 -5.94
C HIS A 22 3.96 -11.38 -4.92
N VAL A 23 4.26 -12.39 -4.10
CA VAL A 23 3.34 -12.82 -3.01
C VAL A 23 3.11 -11.69 -2.01
N LEU A 24 4.14 -10.94 -1.66
CA LEU A 24 4.01 -9.80 -0.76
C LEU A 24 3.21 -8.65 -1.38
N VAL A 25 3.32 -8.41 -2.70
CA VAL A 25 2.49 -7.43 -3.40
C VAL A 25 1.02 -7.81 -3.34
N ALA A 26 0.68 -9.06 -3.66
CA ALA A 26 -0.70 -9.55 -3.59
C ALA A 26 -1.28 -9.46 -2.17
N ALA A 27 -0.46 -9.70 -1.14
CA ALA A 27 -0.87 -9.51 0.25
C ALA A 27 -1.16 -8.05 0.59
N VAL A 28 -0.39 -7.10 0.04
CA VAL A 28 -0.66 -5.65 0.22
C VAL A 28 -1.93 -5.24 -0.50
N GLU A 29 -2.13 -5.68 -1.74
CA GLU A 29 -3.35 -5.40 -2.51
C GLU A 29 -4.60 -5.87 -1.75
N LYS A 30 -4.59 -7.12 -1.30
CA LYS A 30 -5.71 -7.67 -0.51
C LYS A 30 -5.91 -6.94 0.81
N ALA A 31 -4.84 -6.56 1.50
CA ALA A 31 -4.95 -5.80 2.75
C ALA A 31 -5.53 -4.40 2.51
N THR A 32 -5.14 -3.73 1.42
CA THR A 32 -5.67 -2.41 1.05
C THR A 32 -7.14 -2.49 0.63
N GLU A 33 -7.52 -3.50 -0.14
CA GLU A 33 -8.93 -3.74 -0.53
C GLU A 33 -9.81 -3.97 0.69
N ASN A 34 -9.42 -4.89 1.59
CA ASN A 34 -10.16 -5.14 2.82
C ASN A 34 -10.27 -3.88 3.70
N PHE A 35 -9.22 -3.05 3.74
CA PHE A 35 -9.22 -1.80 4.51
C PHE A 35 -10.22 -0.79 3.93
N ILE A 36 -10.26 -0.66 2.60
CA ILE A 36 -11.21 0.21 1.89
C ILE A 36 -12.64 -0.24 2.16
N GLU A 37 -12.94 -1.54 2.02
CA GLU A 37 -14.28 -2.08 2.28
C GLU A 37 -14.75 -1.75 3.70
N LYS A 38 -13.88 -1.92 4.70
CA LYS A 38 -14.20 -1.54 6.09
C LYS A 38 -14.38 -0.04 6.26
N GLY A 39 -13.56 0.78 5.59
CA GLY A 39 -13.69 2.23 5.61
C GLY A 39 -15.00 2.71 4.99
N GLU A 40 -15.45 2.11 3.88
CA GLU A 40 -16.74 2.43 3.26
C GLU A 40 -17.91 2.05 4.18
N ILE A 41 -17.89 0.86 4.78
CA ILE A 41 -18.92 0.43 5.74
C ILE A 41 -19.04 1.44 6.89
N ILE A 42 -17.92 1.82 7.51
CA ILE A 42 -17.89 2.80 8.60
C ILE A 42 -18.42 4.16 8.12
N ALA A 43 -18.07 4.58 6.90
CA ALA A 43 -18.58 5.82 6.31
C ALA A 43 -20.12 5.81 6.16
N TYR A 44 -20.71 4.68 5.77
CA TYR A 44 -22.15 4.55 5.63
C TYR A 44 -22.88 4.48 6.98
N GLU A 45 -22.24 3.95 8.01
CA GLU A 45 -22.78 3.90 9.38
C GLU A 45 -22.74 5.26 10.10
N ASN A 46 -21.89 6.20 9.65
CA ASN A 46 -21.69 7.51 10.29
C ASN A 46 -22.00 8.66 9.30
N PRO A 47 -23.26 9.13 9.21
CA PRO A 47 -23.68 10.15 8.24
C PRO A 47 -22.93 11.48 8.36
N ASP A 48 -22.53 11.86 9.56
CA ASP A 48 -21.91 13.16 9.86
C ASP A 48 -20.52 13.29 9.23
N ILE A 49 -19.74 12.20 9.24
CA ILE A 49 -18.38 12.14 8.67
C ILE A 49 -18.33 11.40 7.34
N LYS A 50 -19.47 10.91 6.83
CA LYS A 50 -19.55 10.06 5.63
C LYS A 50 -18.79 10.61 4.43
N GLN A 51 -18.99 11.89 4.11
CA GLN A 51 -18.37 12.50 2.93
C GLN A 51 -16.85 12.61 3.07
N GLU A 52 -16.36 12.97 4.26
CA GLU A 52 -14.92 13.04 4.54
C GLU A 52 -14.29 11.65 4.58
N MET A 53 -14.95 10.68 5.22
CA MET A 53 -14.56 9.27 5.22
C MET A 53 -14.44 8.74 3.78
N LEU A 54 -15.46 8.93 2.93
CA LEU A 54 -15.42 8.46 1.54
C LEU A 54 -14.29 9.12 0.74
N SER A 55 -14.03 10.40 0.97
CA SER A 55 -12.89 11.09 0.35
C SER A 55 -11.55 10.50 0.80
N ALA A 56 -11.40 10.21 2.10
CA ALA A 56 -10.19 9.59 2.64
C ALA A 56 -10.01 8.14 2.16
N VAL A 57 -11.10 7.37 2.04
CA VAL A 57 -11.09 6.02 1.48
C VAL A 57 -10.62 6.05 0.02
N GLU A 58 -11.11 6.99 -0.77
CA GLU A 58 -10.70 7.15 -2.16
C GLU A 58 -9.22 7.58 -2.29
N GLU A 59 -8.69 8.36 -1.33
CA GLU A 59 -7.25 8.66 -1.24
C GLU A 59 -6.43 7.40 -0.93
N VAL A 60 -6.91 6.54 -0.03
CA VAL A 60 -6.30 5.24 0.27
C VAL A 60 -6.33 4.31 -0.95
N ARG A 61 -7.40 4.32 -1.74
CA ARG A 61 -7.51 3.57 -3.00
C ARG A 61 -6.44 4.00 -4.00
N LYS A 62 -6.35 5.30 -4.29
CA LYS A 62 -5.36 5.87 -5.22
C LYS A 62 -3.92 5.59 -4.80
N THR A 63 -3.62 5.81 -3.52
CA THR A 63 -2.26 5.55 -2.99
C THR A 63 -1.95 4.05 -2.92
N GLY A 64 -2.97 3.22 -2.72
CA GLY A 64 -2.90 1.76 -2.79
C GLY A 64 -2.51 1.24 -4.17
N GLU A 65 -3.17 1.72 -5.22
CA GLU A 65 -2.85 1.39 -6.61
C GLU A 65 -1.44 1.82 -7.01
N ALA A 66 -1.04 3.04 -6.62
CA ALA A 66 0.32 3.53 -6.85
C ALA A 66 1.38 2.68 -6.13
N MET A 67 1.07 2.20 -4.91
CA MET A 67 1.93 1.28 -4.17
C MET A 67 2.00 -0.11 -4.81
N SER A 68 0.85 -0.66 -5.23
CA SER A 68 0.78 -1.94 -5.97
C SER A 68 1.66 -1.88 -7.22
N THR A 69 1.50 -0.85 -8.04
CA THR A 69 2.26 -0.66 -9.28
C THR A 69 3.77 -0.60 -8.99
N ALA A 70 4.19 0.27 -8.08
CA ALA A 70 5.60 0.41 -7.72
C ALA A 70 6.19 -0.88 -7.10
N ALA A 71 5.38 -1.64 -6.35
CA ALA A 71 5.79 -2.91 -5.76
C ALA A 71 5.92 -4.02 -6.82
N ARG A 72 5.06 -4.06 -7.85
CA ARG A 72 5.18 -4.99 -8.99
C ARG A 72 6.44 -4.70 -9.79
N GLU A 73 6.69 -3.43 -10.11
CA GLU A 73 7.91 -3.00 -10.81
C GLU A 73 9.18 -3.40 -10.05
N PHE A 74 9.18 -3.21 -8.72
CA PHE A 74 10.28 -3.65 -7.85
C PHE A 74 10.38 -5.18 -7.76
N ALA A 75 9.28 -5.92 -7.77
CA ALA A 75 9.30 -7.38 -7.72
C ALA A 75 9.94 -8.01 -8.98
N ASP A 76 9.72 -7.39 -10.15
CA ASP A 76 10.34 -7.78 -11.41
C ASP A 76 11.84 -7.41 -11.47
N ASP A 77 12.26 -6.33 -10.81
CA ASP A 77 13.67 -5.93 -10.71
C ASP A 77 14.08 -5.47 -9.30
N PRO A 78 14.33 -6.42 -8.38
CA PRO A 78 14.62 -6.12 -6.97
C PRO A 78 16.04 -5.57 -6.73
N CYS A 79 16.89 -5.51 -7.76
CA CYS A 79 18.22 -4.91 -7.66
C CYS A 79 18.23 -3.42 -7.99
N SER A 80 17.16 -2.88 -8.58
CA SER A 80 17.05 -1.46 -8.90
C SER A 80 16.81 -0.61 -7.65
N SER A 81 17.79 0.24 -7.34
CA SER A 81 17.69 1.23 -6.27
C SER A 81 16.59 2.27 -6.53
N ILE A 82 16.37 2.63 -7.80
CA ILE A 82 15.34 3.59 -8.22
C ILE A 82 13.94 3.01 -7.97
N LYS A 83 13.68 1.78 -8.44
CA LYS A 83 12.39 1.11 -8.24
C LYS A 83 12.10 0.87 -6.76
N ARG A 84 13.13 0.52 -5.99
CA ARG A 84 13.03 0.43 -4.52
C ARG A 84 12.64 1.77 -3.90
N ALA A 85 13.30 2.87 -4.27
CA ALA A 85 13.01 4.20 -3.74
C ALA A 85 11.58 4.65 -4.06
N ASN A 86 11.12 4.42 -5.30
CA ASN A 86 9.75 4.71 -5.72
C ASN A 86 8.73 3.91 -4.90
N MET A 87 8.93 2.59 -4.75
CA MET A 87 8.09 1.74 -3.91
C MET A 87 8.04 2.23 -2.45
N VAL A 88 9.18 2.61 -1.87
CA VAL A 88 9.22 3.13 -0.49
C VAL A 88 8.45 4.43 -0.35
N ARG A 89 8.51 5.31 -1.35
CA ARG A 89 7.75 6.55 -1.37
C ARG A 89 6.24 6.28 -1.45
N SER A 90 5.81 5.42 -2.38
CA SER A 90 4.40 5.01 -2.49
C SER A 90 3.89 4.34 -1.21
N ALA A 91 4.72 3.50 -0.57
CA ALA A 91 4.39 2.88 0.71
C ALA A 91 4.16 3.90 1.82
N ARG A 92 5.00 4.95 1.91
CA ARG A 92 4.84 6.02 2.88
C ARG A 92 3.54 6.80 2.62
N ASN A 93 3.26 7.14 1.36
CA ASN A 93 2.04 7.86 0.99
C ASN A 93 0.78 7.08 1.36
N LEU A 94 0.75 5.77 1.09
CA LEU A 94 -0.35 4.89 1.50
C LEU A 94 -0.53 4.89 3.02
N LEU A 95 0.55 4.78 3.79
CA LEU A 95 0.46 4.83 5.26
C LEU A 95 -0.03 6.18 5.76
N SER A 96 0.37 7.29 5.13
CA SER A 96 -0.14 8.62 5.47
C SER A 96 -1.63 8.77 5.19
N ALA A 97 -2.13 8.27 4.05
CA ALA A 97 -3.56 8.27 3.74
C ALA A 97 -4.35 7.41 4.74
N VAL A 98 -3.84 6.22 5.08
CA VAL A 98 -4.42 5.35 6.12
C VAL A 98 -4.47 6.03 7.47
N THR A 99 -3.41 6.71 7.91
CA THR A 99 -3.40 7.45 9.18
C THR A 99 -4.44 8.56 9.19
N ARG A 100 -4.58 9.32 8.09
CA ARG A 100 -5.63 10.36 7.98
C ARG A 100 -7.03 9.77 8.11
N LEU A 101 -7.29 8.67 7.42
CA LEU A 101 -8.58 7.98 7.51
C LEU A 101 -8.88 7.53 8.94
N LEU A 102 -7.89 6.97 9.64
CA LEU A 102 -8.06 6.53 11.04
C LEU A 102 -8.30 7.69 12.00
N ILE A 103 -7.67 8.86 11.77
CA ILE A 103 -7.93 10.07 12.57
C ILE A 103 -9.36 10.57 12.32
N LEU A 104 -9.82 10.57 11.06
CA LEU A 104 -11.19 10.97 10.73
C LEU A 104 -12.22 10.04 11.36
N ALA A 105 -11.93 8.74 11.45
CA ALA A 105 -12.82 7.76 12.06
C ALA A 105 -12.88 7.85 13.60
N ASP A 106 -11.98 8.59 14.24
CA ASP A 106 -11.91 8.78 15.69
C ASP A 106 -12.62 10.06 16.18
N MET A 107 -12.89 11.00 15.27
CA MET A 107 -13.63 12.24 15.54
C MET A 107 -15.14 12.02 15.54
#